data_AF-A0A421BDE6-F1
#
_entry.id   AF-A0A421BDE6-F1
#
_cell.length_a   1.000
_cell.length_b   1.000
_cell.length_c   1.000
_cell.angle_alpha   90.00
_cell.angle_beta   90.00
_cell.angle_gamma   90.00
#
_symmetry.space_group_name_H-M   'P 1'
#
loop_
_entity.id
_entity.type
_entity.pdbx_description
1 polymer ?
#
loop_
_entity_poly.entity_id
_entity_poly.type
_entity_poly.pdbx_seq_one_letter_code
_entity_poly.pdbx_strand_id
1 'polypeptide(L)' 'KSYFYDDVDVEELYNKYKMTGRIRNRESGRTGNELINISEKLTLGKDIYSGNYINGFTIKYSKTGAHIIPTYHKEE' A
#
# COMPACT_ATOMS: atom_id res chain seq x y z
N LYS A 1 -10.11 1.80 7.41
CA LYS A 1 -10.04 2.91 6.43
C LYS A 1 -8.81 3.65 6.84
N SER A 2 -7.80 3.64 5.98
CA SER A 2 -6.47 4.12 6.31
C SER A 2 -6.15 5.35 5.46
N TYR A 3 -5.27 6.21 5.93
CA TYR A 3 -4.81 7.41 5.23
C TYR A 3 -3.31 7.59 5.43
N PHE A 4 -2.65 8.20 4.44
CA PHE A 4 -1.29 8.69 4.58
C PHE A 4 -1.29 10.05 5.28
N TYR A 5 -0.21 10.38 6.00
CA TYR A 5 -0.03 11.74 6.50
C TYR A 5 0.29 12.72 5.35
N ASP A 6 0.01 14.01 5.54
CA ASP A 6 0.21 15.03 4.50
C ASP A 6 1.68 15.24 4.11
N ASP A 7 2.62 14.91 5.00
CA ASP A 7 4.06 14.99 4.77
C ASP A 7 4.63 13.79 3.98
N VAL A 8 3.78 12.81 3.65
CA VAL A 8 4.21 11.61 2.93
C VAL A 8 4.20 11.83 1.43
N ASP A 9 5.39 11.74 0.84
CA ASP A 9 5.53 11.74 -0.61
C ASP A 9 5.10 10.37 -1.19
N VAL A 10 3.86 10.34 -1.67
CA VAL A 10 3.26 9.15 -2.29
C VAL A 10 3.98 8.79 -3.60
N GLU A 11 4.52 9.76 -4.33
CA GLU A 11 5.24 9.50 -5.58
C GLU A 11 6.62 8.89 -5.32
N GLU A 12 7.30 9.35 -4.27
CA GLU A 12 8.54 8.71 -3.79
C GLU A 12 8.28 7.28 -3.33
N LEU A 13 7.22 7.05 -2.54
CA LEU A 13 6.83 5.70 -2.12
C LEU A 13 6.54 4.79 -3.31
N TYR A 14 5.82 5.29 -4.32
CA TYR A 14 5.57 4.54 -5.54
C TYR A 14 6.88 4.14 -6.22
N ASN A 15 7.78 5.10 -6.45
CA ASN A 15 9.03 4.84 -7.15
C ASN A 15 9.95 3.89 -6.40
N LYS A 16 9.94 3.96 -5.06
CA LYS A 16 10.74 3.12 -4.18
C LYS A 16 10.25 1.68 -4.11
N TYR A 17 8.94 1.47 -4.08
CA TYR A 17 8.34 0.16 -3.80
C TYR A 17 7.67 -0.51 -5.00
N LYS A 18 7.52 0.15 -6.15
CA LYS A 18 6.98 -0.47 -7.37
C LYS A 18 7.75 -1.74 -7.74
N MET A 19 7.02 -2.81 -8.06
CA MET A 19 7.57 -4.12 -8.44
C MET A 19 8.47 -4.78 -7.37
N THR A 20 8.37 -4.39 -6.10
CA THR A 20 9.12 -4.99 -4.99
C THR A 20 8.29 -5.92 -4.11
N GLY A 21 6.96 -5.78 -4.14
CA GLY A 21 6.06 -6.54 -3.31
C GLY A 21 5.41 -7.72 -4.02
N ARG A 22 4.33 -8.21 -3.43
CA ARG A 22 3.61 -9.38 -3.91
C ARG A 22 2.52 -8.97 -4.89
N ILE A 23 2.69 -9.30 -6.16
CA ILE A 23 1.65 -9.14 -7.17
C ILE A 23 0.51 -10.13 -6.87
N ARG A 24 -0.68 -9.59 -6.59
CA ARG A 24 -1.88 -10.39 -6.42
C ARG A 24 -2.47 -10.70 -7.79
N ASN A 25 -2.58 -11.99 -8.07
CA ASN A 25 -3.31 -12.53 -9.20
C ASN A 25 -4.66 -13.07 -8.69
N ARG A 26 -5.73 -12.85 -9.44
CA ARG A 26 -7.00 -13.57 -9.25
C ARG A 26 -6.98 -14.81 -10.15
N GLU A 27 -7.77 -15.81 -9.80
CA GLU A 27 -8.02 -16.99 -10.65
C GLU A 27 -8.47 -16.60 -12.06
N SER A 28 -9.21 -15.50 -12.19
CA SER A 28 -9.70 -14.97 -13.47
C SER A 28 -8.70 -14.07 -14.21
N GLY A 29 -7.46 -13.90 -13.73
CA GLY A 29 -6.42 -13.11 -14.40
C GLY A 29 -5.64 -12.15 -13.49
N ARG A 30 -4.67 -11.43 -14.09
CA ARG A 30 -3.83 -10.44 -13.41
C ARG A 30 -4.68 -9.23 -12.98
N THR A 31 -4.73 -8.95 -11.68
CA THR A 31 -5.48 -7.80 -11.16
C THR A 31 -4.72 -6.47 -11.22
N GLY A 32 -3.42 -6.50 -11.47
CA GLY A 32 -2.58 -5.30 -11.41
C GLY A 32 -2.51 -4.70 -10.00
N ASN A 33 -2.74 -5.52 -8.96
CA ASN A 33 -2.59 -5.07 -7.57
C ASN A 33 -1.31 -5.67 -7.02
N GLU A 34 -0.48 -4.84 -6.44
CA GLU A 34 0.76 -5.24 -5.77
C GLU A 34 0.66 -4.86 -4.29
N LEU A 35 0.82 -5.86 -3.42
CA LEU A 35 0.83 -5.65 -1.98
C LEU A 35 2.27 -5.38 -1.53
N ILE A 36 2.49 -4.21 -0.95
CA ILE A 36 3.72 -3.82 -0.31
C ILE A 36 3.51 -3.94 1.20
N ASN A 37 4.36 -4.74 1.85
CA ASN A 37 4.46 -4.74 3.29
C ASN A 37 5.59 -3.80 3.69
N ILE A 38 5.29 -2.82 4.53
CA ILE A 38 6.26 -1.91 5.12
C ILE A 38 6.51 -2.38 6.55
N SER A 39 7.79 -2.42 6.93
CA SER A 39 8.17 -2.72 8.30
C SER A 39 7.56 -1.69 9.25
N GLU A 40 7.11 -2.14 10.42
CA GLU A 40 6.41 -1.36 11.47
C GLU A 40 7.10 -0.05 11.90
N LYS A 41 8.37 0.16 11.50
CA LYS A 41 9.14 1.38 11.80
C LYS A 41 8.78 2.58 10.93
N LEU A 42 7.99 2.42 9.86
CA LEU A 42 7.62 3.51 8.95
C LEU A 42 6.26 4.11 9.32
N THR A 43 6.27 5.29 9.94
CA THR A 43 5.06 6.06 10.29
C THR A 43 4.52 6.81 9.07
N LEU A 44 4.06 6.07 8.05
CA LEU A 44 3.55 6.66 6.80
C LEU A 44 2.07 7.05 6.87
N GLY A 45 1.37 6.62 7.89
CA GLY A 45 -0.05 6.88 7.99
C GLY A 45 -0.70 6.09 9.11
N LYS A 46 -2.02 6.20 9.21
CA LYS A 46 -2.78 5.60 10.30
C LYS A 46 -4.03 4.93 9.77
N ASP A 47 -4.36 3.77 10.34
CA ASP A 47 -5.70 3.21 10.19
C ASP A 47 -6.65 3.84 11.21
N ILE A 48 -7.76 4.38 10.72
CA ILE A 48 -8.75 5.10 11.55
C ILE A 48 -9.42 4.16 12.56
N TYR A 49 -9.66 2.90 12.17
CA TYR A 49 -10.41 1.97 13.00
C TYR A 49 -9.55 1.37 14.12
N SER A 50 -8.32 0.99 13.79
CA SER A 50 -7.40 0.37 14.75
C SER A 50 -6.61 1.39 15.56
N GLY A 51 -6.46 2.61 15.05
CA GLY A 51 -5.55 3.61 15.62
C GLY A 51 -4.07 3.25 15.47
N ASN A 52 -3.75 2.19 14.74
CA ASN A 52 -2.39 1.71 14.49
C ASN A 52 -1.81 2.35 13.23
N TYR A 53 -0.48 2.40 13.17
CA TYR A 53 0.22 2.81 11.94
C TYR A 53 -0.05 1.80 10.83
N ILE A 54 -0.11 2.29 9.60
CA ILE A 54 -0.19 1.41 8.44
C ILE A 54 1.07 0.55 8.36
N ASN A 55 0.90 -0.74 8.13
CA ASN A 55 2.00 -1.70 7.94
C ASN A 55 2.07 -2.21 6.48
N GLY A 56 1.27 -1.63 5.61
CA GLY A 56 1.28 -1.94 4.19
C GLY A 56 0.67 -0.84 3.35
N PHE A 57 0.83 -0.99 2.04
CA PHE A 57 0.00 -0.32 1.07
C PHE A 57 -0.14 -1.19 -0.17
N THR A 58 -1.25 -1.03 -0.88
CA THR A 58 -1.48 -1.68 -2.16
C THR A 58 -1.24 -0.69 -3.29
N ILE A 59 -0.33 -1.02 -4.20
CA ILE A 59 -0.18 -0.31 -5.47
C ILE A 59 -1.16 -0.95 -6.47
N LYS A 60 -2.14 -0.16 -6.90
CA LYS A 60 -3.11 -0.56 -7.92
C LYS A 60 -2.71 0.06 -9.25
N TYR A 61 -2.19 -0.78 -10.14
CA TYR A 61 -1.90 -0.43 -11.52
C TYR A 61 -3.19 -0.37 -12.33
N SER A 62 -3.35 0.70 -13.09
CA SER A 62 -4.44 0.93 -14.02
C SER A 62 -3.87 1.24 -15.41
N LYS A 63 -4.74 1.39 -16.42
CA LYS A 63 -4.29 1.71 -17.78
C LYS A 63 -3.63 3.10 -17.89
N THR A 64 -3.99 4.04 -17.02
CA THR A 64 -3.58 5.45 -17.10
C THR A 64 -2.61 5.87 -16.00
N GLY A 65 -2.24 4.96 -15.10
CA GLY A 65 -1.37 5.27 -13.96
C GLY A 65 -1.50 4.27 -12.83
N ALA A 66 -0.94 4.60 -11.67
CA ALA A 66 -1.01 3.79 -10.47
C ALA A 66 -1.60 4.59 -9.31
N HIS A 67 -2.35 3.91 -8.43
CA HIS A 67 -2.84 4.47 -7.19
C HIS A 67 -2.26 3.70 -6.00
N ILE A 68 -1.82 4.42 -4.98
CA ILE A 68 -1.39 3.82 -3.73
C ILE A 68 -2.53 3.90 -2.72
N ILE A 69 -2.86 2.73 -2.16
CA ILE A 69 -3.91 2.59 -1.16
C ILE A 69 -3.24 2.16 0.15
N PRO A 70 -3.22 3.01 1.19
CA PRO A 70 -2.68 2.62 2.49
C PRO A 70 -3.53 1.47 3.06
N THR A 71 -2.87 0.47 3.65
CA THR A 71 -3.55 -0.66 4.27
C THR A 71 -2.92 -0.99 5.61
N TYR A 72 -3.77 -1.41 6.53
CA TYR A 72 -3.34 -2.03 7.76
C TYR A 72 -3.77 -3.49 7.71
N HIS A 73 -2.79 -4.38 7.69
CA HIS A 73 -2.98 -5.80 7.90
C HIS A 73 -2.88 -6.05 9.39
N LYS A 74 -3.93 -6.58 10.02
CA LYS A 74 -3.78 -7.08 11.38
C LYS A 74 -2.87 -8.32 11.27
N GLU A 75 -1.68 -8.26 11.85
CA GLU A 75 -0.87 -9.46 12.03
C GLU A 75 -1.69 -10.41 12.92
N GLU A 76 -1.96 -11.61 12.41
CA GLU A 76 -2.65 -12.69 13.15
C GLU A 76 -1.74 -13.29 14.21
#